data_AF-A0A9D7SEB4-F1
#
_entry.id   AF-A0A9D7SEB4-F1
#
_cell.length_a   1.000
_cell.length_b   1.000
_cell.length_c   1.000
_cell.angle_alpha   90.00
_cell.angle_beta   90.00
_cell.angle_gamma   90.00
#
_symmetry.space_group_name_H-M   'P 1'
#
loop_
_entity.id
_entity.type
_entity.pdbx_description
1 polymer ?
#
loop_
_entity_poly.entity_id
_entity_poly.type
_entity_poly.pdbx_seq_one_letter_code
_entity_poly.pdbx_strand_id
1 'polypeptide(L)'
;MSRPPLSSPAARSDLTAAILAQTSGPACDRLRGLACAFVDETLPAGDRELVSQHLKHCPKCRGLVAELEAAHHELPGFAQVDPGATFTASVLSRTRSPLPPILPPPDRFVAGWANLMRRPRAALEAAYLATAAGLILSQLPLPGSGAPAGSAFISRVRTEGRASLAQVAFHGQGLTRRALATAPVRVLHSRESAWASFRTRLNQRLDRSWKRLAKAANATWTTLWPQRKTSAPPSTEPPKAPPRSAL
;
A
#
# COMPACT_ATOMS: atom_id res chain seq x y z
N MET A 1 -41.95 -27.29 -18.60
CA MET A 1 -41.90 -26.21 -17.58
C MET A 1 -41.76 -24.90 -18.32
N SER A 2 -42.88 -24.20 -18.55
CA SER A 2 -42.93 -22.97 -19.34
C SER A 2 -42.44 -21.79 -18.51
N ARG A 3 -41.46 -21.06 -19.03
CA ARG A 3 -40.91 -19.84 -18.42
C ARG A 3 -41.97 -18.74 -18.55
N PRO A 4 -42.39 -18.06 -17.46
CA PRO A 4 -43.37 -16.99 -17.56
C PRO A 4 -42.85 -15.83 -18.42
N PRO A 5 -43.70 -15.20 -19.24
CA PRO A 5 -43.30 -14.11 -20.11
C PRO A 5 -42.87 -12.88 -19.28
N LEU A 6 -41.63 -12.43 -19.48
CA LEU A 6 -41.04 -11.22 -18.86
C LEU A 6 -41.67 -9.90 -19.35
N SER A 7 -42.82 -9.94 -20.01
CA SER A 7 -43.43 -8.79 -20.68
C SER A 7 -44.07 -7.79 -19.73
N SER A 8 -44.34 -8.18 -18.47
CA SER A 8 -45.02 -7.31 -17.51
C SER A 8 -44.15 -6.08 -17.19
N PRO A 9 -44.71 -4.85 -17.26
CA PRO A 9 -43.98 -3.64 -16.89
C PRO A 9 -43.46 -3.68 -15.45
N ALA A 10 -44.18 -4.34 -14.53
CA ALA A 10 -43.74 -4.55 -13.15
C ALA A 10 -42.47 -5.42 -13.04
N ALA A 11 -42.37 -6.48 -13.87
CA ALA A 11 -41.18 -7.33 -13.90
C ALA A 11 -39.94 -6.57 -14.43
N ARG A 12 -40.15 -5.59 -15.33
CA ARG A 12 -39.07 -4.73 -15.83
C ARG A 12 -38.62 -3.69 -14.79
N SER A 13 -39.53 -3.08 -14.03
CA SER A 13 -39.15 -2.13 -12.97
C SER A 13 -38.34 -2.81 -11.86
N ASP A 14 -38.74 -4.03 -11.46
CA ASP A 14 -38.02 -4.80 -10.44
C ASP A 14 -36.62 -5.22 -10.89
N LEU A 15 -36.46 -5.61 -12.16
CA LEU A 15 -35.16 -5.93 -12.73
C LEU A 15 -34.25 -4.70 -12.76
N THR A 16 -34.80 -3.54 -13.13
CA THR A 16 -34.04 -2.29 -13.19
C THR A 16 -33.58 -1.88 -11.79
N ALA A 17 -34.46 -1.98 -10.78
CA ALA A 17 -34.12 -1.76 -9.38
C ALA A 17 -33.04 -2.73 -8.88
N ALA A 18 -33.13 -4.02 -9.23
CA ALA A 18 -32.15 -5.03 -8.86
C ALA A 18 -30.77 -4.79 -9.51
N ILE A 19 -30.73 -4.41 -10.80
CA ILE A 19 -29.47 -4.09 -11.50
C ILE A 19 -28.84 -2.83 -10.92
N LEU A 20 -29.64 -1.80 -10.62
CA LEU A 20 -29.14 -0.58 -10.00
C LEU A 20 -28.60 -0.84 -8.59
N ALA A 21 -29.28 -1.68 -7.80
CA ALA A 21 -28.79 -2.12 -6.49
C ALA A 21 -27.47 -2.89 -6.60
N GLN A 22 -27.30 -3.70 -7.65
CA GLN A 22 -26.11 -4.52 -7.88
C GLN A 22 -24.91 -3.72 -8.43
N THR A 23 -25.14 -2.73 -9.28
CA THR A 23 -24.08 -2.04 -10.05
C THR A 23 -23.63 -0.72 -9.44
N SER A 24 -24.49 -0.04 -8.68
CA SER A 24 -24.15 1.25 -8.08
C SER A 24 -23.31 1.13 -6.79
N GLY A 25 -23.08 -0.12 -6.33
CA GLY A 25 -22.82 -0.39 -4.93
C GLY A 25 -23.99 0.08 -4.06
N PRO A 26 -23.98 -0.21 -2.75
CA PRO A 26 -24.90 0.44 -1.83
C PRO A 26 -24.61 1.95 -1.88
N ALA A 27 -25.52 2.72 -2.50
CA ALA A 27 -25.37 4.18 -2.67
C ALA A 27 -25.05 4.91 -1.35
N CYS A 28 -25.49 4.33 -0.22
CA CYS A 28 -25.14 4.79 1.13
C CYS A 28 -23.63 4.69 1.43
N ASP A 29 -22.93 3.62 1.03
CA ASP A 29 -21.49 3.48 1.28
C ASP A 29 -20.68 4.42 0.42
N ARG A 30 -21.10 4.64 -0.83
CA ARG A 30 -20.50 5.67 -1.68
C ARG A 30 -20.67 7.05 -1.04
N LEU A 31 -21.89 7.39 -0.59
CA LEU A 31 -22.14 8.66 0.09
C LEU A 31 -21.29 8.80 1.35
N ARG A 32 -21.17 7.77 2.19
CA ARG A 32 -20.30 7.79 3.38
C ARG A 32 -18.85 8.16 3.04
N GLY A 33 -18.32 7.66 1.93
CA GLY A 33 -16.99 8.03 1.45
C GLY A 33 -16.87 9.47 0.93
N LEU A 34 -17.98 10.09 0.53
CA LEU A 34 -18.03 11.46 -0.01
C LEU A 34 -18.55 12.48 1.02
N ALA A 35 -19.05 12.04 2.17
CA ALA A 35 -19.78 12.89 3.12
C ALA A 35 -18.94 14.06 3.65
N CYS A 36 -17.69 13.81 4.05
CA CYS A 36 -16.80 14.89 4.52
C CYS A 36 -16.54 15.93 3.43
N ALA A 37 -16.21 15.49 2.22
CA ALA A 37 -15.97 16.41 1.09
C ALA A 37 -17.23 17.16 0.65
N PHE A 38 -18.42 16.60 0.87
CA PHE A 38 -19.69 17.30 0.69
C PHE A 38 -19.87 18.42 1.72
N VAL A 39 -19.65 18.14 3.01
CA VAL A 39 -19.74 19.13 4.11
C VAL A 39 -18.68 20.22 3.98
N ASP A 40 -17.46 19.87 3.58
CA ASP A 40 -16.36 20.83 3.36
C ASP A 40 -16.50 21.61 2.03
N GLU A 41 -17.59 21.41 1.28
CA GLU A 41 -17.85 22.01 -0.03
C GLU A 41 -16.74 21.77 -1.11
N THR A 42 -15.90 20.75 -0.92
CA THR A 42 -14.81 20.39 -1.83
C THR A 42 -15.24 19.43 -2.93
N LEU A 43 -16.47 18.91 -2.86
CA LEU A 43 -17.00 17.96 -3.82
C LEU A 43 -17.25 18.59 -5.21
N PRO A 44 -16.88 17.93 -6.33
CA PRO A 44 -17.23 18.39 -7.68
C PRO A 44 -18.74 18.52 -7.87
N ALA A 45 -19.19 19.46 -8.71
CA ALA A 45 -20.62 19.76 -8.92
C ALA A 45 -21.46 18.53 -9.30
N GLY A 46 -20.93 17.63 -10.12
CA GLY A 46 -21.63 16.40 -10.51
C GLY A 46 -21.87 15.45 -9.33
N ASP A 47 -20.87 15.21 -8.49
CA ASP A 47 -21.02 14.37 -7.31
C ASP A 47 -21.89 15.04 -6.24
N ARG A 48 -21.84 16.38 -6.13
CA ARG A 48 -22.68 17.15 -5.22
C ARG A 48 -24.16 16.98 -5.54
N GLU A 49 -24.54 17.02 -6.80
CA GLU A 49 -25.92 16.79 -7.23
C GLU A 49 -26.38 15.35 -6.94
N LEU A 50 -25.51 14.35 -7.15
CA LEU A 50 -25.84 12.96 -6.80
C LEU A 50 -26.06 12.78 -5.29
N VAL A 51 -25.22 13.39 -4.46
CA VAL A 51 -25.38 13.36 -3.00
C VAL A 51 -26.67 14.09 -2.59
N SER A 52 -26.94 15.28 -3.15
CA SER A 52 -28.14 16.06 -2.84
C SER A 52 -29.43 15.27 -3.16
N GLN A 53 -29.46 14.57 -4.29
CA GLN A 53 -30.56 13.69 -4.68
C GLN A 53 -30.72 12.52 -3.72
N HIS A 54 -29.62 11.88 -3.30
CA HIS A 54 -29.69 10.78 -2.34
C HIS A 54 -30.20 11.23 -0.97
N LEU A 55 -29.77 12.38 -0.48
CA LEU A 55 -30.19 12.93 0.81
C LEU A 55 -31.69 13.27 0.85
N LYS A 56 -32.33 13.55 -0.29
CA LYS A 56 -33.79 13.69 -0.38
C LYS A 56 -34.52 12.40 -0.05
N HIS A 57 -33.94 11.23 -0.36
CA HIS A 57 -34.61 9.94 -0.24
C HIS A 57 -34.11 9.05 0.92
N CYS A 58 -32.94 9.32 1.50
CA CYS A 58 -32.33 8.47 2.52
C CYS A 58 -32.19 9.19 3.88
N PRO A 59 -33.07 8.92 4.86
CA PRO A 59 -33.02 9.58 6.18
C PRO A 59 -31.75 9.23 6.98
N LYS A 60 -31.22 8.02 6.82
CA LYS A 60 -29.97 7.59 7.49
C LYS A 60 -28.77 8.42 7.04
N CYS A 61 -28.62 8.63 5.73
CA CYS A 61 -27.53 9.45 5.19
C CYS A 61 -27.73 10.93 5.50
N ARG A 62 -28.98 11.40 5.57
CA ARG A 62 -29.29 12.76 6.02
C ARG A 62 -28.87 13.01 7.48
N GLY A 63 -29.16 12.06 8.37
CA GLY A 63 -28.69 12.13 9.76
C GLY A 63 -27.17 12.21 9.86
N LEU A 64 -26.45 11.35 9.12
CA LEU A 64 -24.98 11.38 9.07
C LEU A 64 -24.44 12.74 8.60
N VAL A 65 -24.98 13.30 7.51
CA VAL A 65 -24.52 14.60 6.99
C VAL A 65 -24.82 15.72 7.99
N ALA A 66 -26.00 15.71 8.61
CA ALA A 66 -26.34 16.69 9.65
C ALA A 66 -25.41 16.62 10.87
N GLU A 67 -25.04 15.41 11.31
CA GLU A 67 -24.06 15.22 12.40
C GLU A 67 -22.67 15.75 12.01
N LEU A 68 -22.24 15.51 10.77
CA LEU A 68 -20.97 16.02 10.25
C LEU A 68 -20.97 17.55 10.09
N GLU A 69 -22.07 18.15 9.64
CA GLU A 69 -22.25 19.61 9.57
C GLU A 69 -22.21 20.24 10.98
N ALA A 70 -22.89 19.64 11.95
CA ALA A 70 -22.84 20.08 13.34
C ALA A 70 -21.40 20.03 13.89
N ALA A 71 -20.70 18.92 13.67
CA ALA A 71 -19.30 18.79 14.07
C ALA A 71 -18.39 19.81 13.35
N HIS A 72 -18.60 20.05 12.06
CA HIS A 72 -17.85 21.03 11.27
C HIS A 72 -18.02 22.46 11.83
N HIS A 73 -19.19 22.80 12.35
CA HIS A 73 -19.44 24.09 13.00
C HIS A 73 -18.83 24.19 14.41
N GLU A 74 -18.80 23.11 15.19
CA GLU A 74 -18.29 23.13 16.57
C GLU A 74 -16.75 23.04 16.65
N LEU A 75 -16.12 22.29 15.73
CA LEU A 75 -14.67 22.01 15.74
C LEU A 75 -13.78 23.27 15.77
N PRO A 76 -14.06 24.34 15.00
CA PRO A 76 -13.27 25.57 15.07
C PRO A 76 -13.28 26.23 16.46
N GLY A 77 -14.38 26.09 17.21
CA GLY A 77 -14.47 26.60 18.59
C GLY A 77 -13.51 25.87 19.52
N PHE A 78 -13.39 24.55 19.38
CA PHE A 78 -12.45 23.75 20.17
C PHE A 78 -10.98 24.08 19.88
N ALA A 79 -10.65 24.57 18.68
CA ALA A 79 -9.28 24.96 18.34
C ALA A 79 -8.76 26.17 19.15
N GLN A 80 -9.67 26.99 19.71
CA GLN A 80 -9.31 28.15 20.53
C GLN A 80 -9.10 27.80 22.00
N VAL A 81 -9.62 26.65 22.45
CA VAL A 81 -9.50 26.22 23.84
C VAL A 81 -8.15 25.54 24.03
N ASP A 82 -7.29 26.09 24.88
CA ASP A 82 -6.09 25.39 25.34
C ASP A 82 -6.50 24.28 26.33
N PRO A 83 -6.35 22.99 25.98
CA PRO A 83 -6.72 21.90 26.88
C PRO A 83 -5.72 21.74 28.05
N GLY A 84 -4.58 22.44 28.01
CA GLY A 84 -3.53 22.34 29.00
C GLY A 84 -2.55 21.18 28.77
N ALA A 85 -1.39 21.29 29.41
CA ALA A 85 -0.28 20.34 29.23
C ALA A 85 -0.61 18.92 29.70
N THR A 86 -1.38 18.77 30.77
CA THR A 86 -1.73 17.46 31.37
C THR A 86 -2.65 16.66 30.46
N PHE A 87 -3.69 17.28 29.90
CA PHE A 87 -4.57 16.65 28.94
C PHE A 87 -3.81 16.25 27.67
N THR A 88 -3.00 17.15 27.13
CA THR A 88 -2.18 16.90 25.94
C THR A 88 -1.24 15.71 26.15
N ALA A 89 -0.54 15.66 27.28
CA ALA A 89 0.32 14.53 27.63
C ALA A 89 -0.47 13.21 27.75
N SER A 90 -1.68 13.25 28.32
CA SER A 90 -2.55 12.06 28.43
C SER A 90 -3.01 11.57 27.07
N VAL A 91 -3.51 12.45 26.20
CA VAL A 91 -3.93 12.11 24.84
C VAL A 91 -2.75 11.58 24.03
N LEU A 92 -1.59 12.23 24.08
CA LEU A 92 -0.40 11.75 23.39
C LEU A 92 0.07 10.39 23.92
N SER A 93 -0.02 10.12 25.22
CA SER A 93 0.35 8.82 25.79
C SER A 93 -0.58 7.69 25.32
N ARG A 94 -1.87 7.99 25.08
CA ARG A 94 -2.87 7.02 24.62
C ARG A 94 -2.91 6.86 23.10
N THR A 95 -2.67 7.95 22.35
CA THR A 95 -2.70 7.97 20.87
C THR A 95 -1.36 7.65 20.25
N ARG A 96 -0.26 7.76 21.00
CA ARG A 96 0.97 7.05 20.65
C ARG A 96 0.63 5.57 20.67
N SER A 97 0.40 5.01 19.48
CA SER A 97 0.44 3.57 19.29
C SER A 97 1.67 3.06 20.04
N PRO A 98 1.51 2.10 20.98
CA PRO A 98 2.64 1.58 21.72
C PRO A 98 3.72 1.26 20.70
N LEU A 99 4.93 1.76 20.94
CA LEU A 99 6.07 1.44 20.09
C LEU A 99 6.03 -0.07 19.88
N PRO A 100 6.04 -0.56 18.62
CA PRO A 100 5.98 -1.99 18.39
C PRO A 100 7.06 -2.64 19.26
N PRO A 101 6.74 -3.78 19.92
CA PRO A 101 7.70 -4.48 20.76
C PRO A 101 9.01 -4.64 19.98
N ILE A 102 10.15 -4.61 20.69
CA ILE A 102 11.48 -4.76 20.10
C ILE A 102 11.55 -6.16 19.45
N LEU A 103 11.07 -6.24 18.21
CA LEU A 103 11.11 -7.43 17.38
C LEU A 103 12.57 -7.64 16.95
N PRO A 104 13.00 -8.90 16.78
CA PRO A 104 14.31 -9.19 16.23
C PRO A 104 14.48 -8.56 14.83
N PRO A 105 15.72 -8.31 14.39
CA PRO A 105 16.01 -7.50 13.19
C PRO A 105 15.26 -7.86 11.90
N PRO A 106 15.05 -9.13 11.51
CA PRO A 106 14.36 -9.43 10.26
C PRO A 106 12.86 -9.08 10.32
N ASP A 107 12.23 -9.28 11.48
CA ASP A 107 10.80 -9.02 11.66
C ASP A 107 10.49 -7.51 11.67
N ARG A 108 11.45 -6.68 12.12
CA ARG A 108 11.36 -5.22 12.02
C ARG A 108 11.25 -4.74 10.58
N PHE A 109 12.04 -5.32 9.67
CA PHE A 109 11.99 -4.93 8.26
C PHE A 109 10.66 -5.31 7.62
N VAL A 110 10.16 -6.52 7.89
CA VAL A 110 8.87 -6.98 7.35
C VAL A 110 7.70 -6.17 7.92
N ALA A 111 7.69 -5.88 9.22
CA ALA A 111 6.65 -5.06 9.84
C ALA A 111 6.70 -3.60 9.34
N GLY A 112 7.91 -3.03 9.20
CA GLY A 112 8.11 -1.70 8.61
C GLY A 112 7.62 -1.64 7.16
N TRP A 113 7.94 -2.67 6.36
CA TRP A 113 7.49 -2.79 4.98
C TRP A 113 5.97 -2.94 4.87
N ALA A 114 5.36 -3.75 5.73
CA ALA A 114 3.91 -3.91 5.77
C ALA A 114 3.20 -2.60 6.13
N ASN A 115 3.74 -1.83 7.09
CA ASN A 115 3.21 -0.50 7.44
C ASN A 115 3.39 0.51 6.30
N LEU A 116 4.53 0.47 5.61
CA LEU A 116 4.78 1.30 4.44
C LEU A 116 3.72 1.00 3.36
N MET A 117 3.50 -0.28 3.03
CA MET A 117 2.52 -0.70 2.02
C MET A 117 1.05 -0.38 2.37
N ARG A 118 0.73 -0.12 3.65
CA ARG A 118 -0.62 0.30 4.06
C ARG A 118 -0.88 1.79 3.82
N ARG A 119 0.15 2.60 3.54
CA ARG A 119 -0.05 4.01 3.21
C ARG A 119 -0.55 4.13 1.76
N PRO A 120 -1.65 4.85 1.49
CA PRO A 120 -2.16 5.02 0.13
C PRO A 120 -1.15 5.68 -0.82
N ARG A 121 -0.19 6.46 -0.30
CA ARG A 121 0.88 7.10 -1.08
C ARG A 121 2.10 6.20 -1.34
N ALA A 122 2.21 5.04 -0.70
CA ALA A 122 3.40 4.21 -0.80
C ALA A 122 3.65 3.65 -2.20
N ALA A 123 2.60 3.39 -2.98
CA ALA A 123 2.75 2.95 -4.38
C ALA A 123 3.43 4.02 -5.23
N LEU A 124 3.09 5.30 -5.00
CA LEU A 124 3.65 6.42 -5.75
C LEU A 124 5.09 6.71 -5.32
N GLU A 125 5.37 6.65 -4.02
CA GLU A 125 6.74 6.75 -3.48
C GLU A 125 7.62 5.60 -3.98
N ALA A 126 7.11 4.36 -3.99
CA ALA A 126 7.85 3.20 -4.49
C ALA A 126 8.12 3.30 -5.99
N ALA A 127 7.15 3.77 -6.78
CA ALA A 127 7.34 4.02 -8.20
C ALA A 127 8.42 5.09 -8.43
N TYR A 128 8.37 6.19 -7.67
CA TYR A 128 9.35 7.26 -7.75
C TYR A 128 10.76 6.77 -7.38
N LEU A 129 10.90 6.04 -6.26
CA LEU A 129 12.17 5.46 -5.84
C LEU A 129 12.70 4.45 -6.85
N ALA A 130 11.84 3.61 -7.44
CA ALA A 130 12.22 2.68 -8.48
C ALA A 130 12.71 3.40 -9.74
N THR A 131 12.04 4.48 -10.16
CA THR A 131 12.47 5.31 -11.29
C THR A 131 13.79 6.01 -11.00
N ALA A 132 13.94 6.62 -9.82
CA ALA A 132 15.18 7.28 -9.40
C ALA A 132 16.35 6.28 -9.32
N ALA A 133 16.14 5.10 -8.73
CA ALA A 133 17.14 4.04 -8.70
C ALA A 133 17.53 3.60 -10.11
N GLY A 134 16.57 3.41 -11.01
CA GLY A 134 16.82 3.09 -12.41
C GLY A 134 17.66 4.15 -13.13
N LEU A 135 17.36 5.43 -12.90
CA LEU A 135 18.15 6.54 -13.45
C LEU A 135 19.57 6.55 -12.90
N ILE A 136 19.74 6.43 -11.58
CA ILE A 136 21.05 6.36 -10.92
C ILE A 136 21.85 5.18 -11.47
N LEU A 137 21.27 3.98 -11.50
CA LEU A 137 21.90 2.76 -12.05
C LEU A 137 22.30 2.92 -13.53
N SER A 138 21.55 3.69 -14.32
CA SER A 138 21.89 3.95 -15.72
C SER A 138 23.04 4.95 -15.91
N GLN A 139 23.28 5.80 -14.92
CA GLN A 139 24.28 6.88 -14.99
C GLN A 139 25.61 6.51 -14.32
N LEU A 140 25.63 5.53 -13.41
CA LEU A 140 26.89 5.08 -12.83
C LEU A 140 27.71 4.32 -13.88
N PRO A 141 28.91 4.80 -14.25
CA PRO A 141 29.83 4.04 -15.08
C PRO A 141 30.28 2.84 -14.25
N LEU A 142 29.82 1.64 -14.59
CA LEU A 142 30.26 0.42 -13.92
C LEU A 142 31.75 0.20 -14.23
N PRO A 143 32.66 0.33 -13.24
CA PRO A 143 34.07 0.11 -13.48
C PRO A 143 34.29 -1.39 -13.74
N GLY A 144 34.84 -1.73 -14.91
CA GLY A 144 35.31 -3.08 -15.22
C GLY A 144 34.62 -3.81 -16.38
N SER A 145 33.58 -3.25 -17.02
CA SER A 145 33.03 -3.87 -18.24
C SER A 145 33.75 -3.35 -19.48
N GLY A 146 34.90 -3.94 -19.83
CA GLY A 146 35.61 -3.72 -21.10
C GLY A 146 34.87 -4.25 -22.35
N ALA A 147 33.54 -4.39 -22.28
CA ALA A 147 32.70 -4.90 -23.36
C ALA A 147 31.39 -4.09 -23.46
N PRO A 148 30.83 -3.90 -24.67
CA PRO A 148 29.61 -3.10 -24.92
C PRO A 148 28.30 -3.73 -24.40
N ALA A 149 28.33 -4.46 -23.28
CA ALA A 149 27.18 -5.17 -22.72
C ALA A 149 26.09 -4.23 -22.15
N GLY A 150 26.45 -3.01 -21.74
CA GLY A 150 25.50 -2.03 -21.20
C GLY A 150 24.45 -1.56 -22.22
N SER A 151 24.85 -1.39 -23.49
CA SER A 151 23.93 -0.94 -24.54
C SER A 151 22.93 -2.02 -24.95
N ALA A 152 23.33 -3.30 -24.89
CA ALA A 152 22.45 -4.44 -25.15
C ALA A 152 21.38 -4.64 -24.08
N PHE A 153 21.70 -4.36 -22.81
CA PHE A 153 20.72 -4.40 -21.73
C PHE A 153 19.73 -3.25 -21.84
N ILE A 154 20.21 -2.02 -22.07
CA ILE A 154 19.33 -0.84 -22.25
C ILE A 154 18.41 -1.03 -23.46
N SER A 155 18.93 -1.56 -24.57
CA SER A 155 18.09 -1.82 -25.75
C SER A 155 17.04 -2.91 -25.47
N ARG A 156 17.40 -3.98 -24.76
CA ARG A 156 16.45 -5.05 -24.39
C ARG A 156 15.38 -4.55 -23.41
N VAL A 157 15.75 -3.80 -22.37
CA VAL A 157 14.77 -3.18 -21.45
C VAL A 157 13.87 -2.19 -22.19
N ARG A 158 14.38 -1.45 -23.18
CA ARG A 158 13.59 -0.51 -23.98
C ARG A 158 12.63 -1.22 -24.93
N THR A 159 13.02 -2.34 -25.54
CA THR A 159 12.15 -3.11 -26.43
C THR A 159 11.12 -3.93 -25.66
N GLU A 160 11.53 -4.65 -24.62
CA GLU A 160 10.62 -5.41 -23.76
C GLU A 160 9.69 -4.50 -22.95
N GLY A 161 10.18 -3.35 -22.47
CA GLY A 161 9.38 -2.36 -21.76
C GLY A 161 8.29 -1.75 -22.63
N ARG A 162 8.58 -1.44 -23.90
CA ARG A 162 7.58 -0.95 -24.86
C ARG A 162 6.53 -2.01 -25.19
N ALA A 163 6.94 -3.26 -25.39
CA ALA A 163 6.01 -4.37 -25.61
C ALA A 163 5.10 -4.60 -24.39
N SER A 164 5.67 -4.52 -23.18
CA SER A 164 4.93 -4.69 -21.92
C SER A 164 3.93 -3.56 -21.68
N LEU A 165 4.31 -2.31 -21.93
CA LEU A 165 3.42 -1.15 -21.82
C LEU A 165 2.31 -1.18 -22.86
N ALA A 166 2.60 -1.59 -24.09
CA ALA A 166 1.58 -1.82 -25.12
C ALA A 166 0.60 -2.92 -24.70
N GLN A 167 1.10 -4.01 -24.10
CA GLN A 167 0.27 -5.12 -23.63
C GLN A 167 -0.60 -4.74 -22.42
N VAL A 168 -0.10 -3.93 -21.49
CA VAL A 168 -0.89 -3.40 -20.36
C VAL A 168 -1.94 -2.40 -20.84
N ALA A 169 -1.60 -1.51 -21.79
CA ALA A 169 -2.56 -0.58 -22.39
C ALA A 169 -3.67 -1.34 -23.16
N PHE A 170 -3.30 -2.37 -23.92
CA PHE A 170 -4.23 -3.20 -24.68
C PHE A 170 -5.14 -4.04 -23.77
N HIS A 171 -4.61 -4.61 -22.69
CA HIS A 171 -5.42 -5.31 -21.69
C HIS A 171 -6.32 -4.36 -20.87
N GLY A 172 -5.83 -3.17 -20.53
CA GLY A 172 -6.63 -2.15 -19.84
C GLY A 172 -7.83 -1.66 -20.67
N GLN A 173 -7.64 -1.48 -21.98
CA GLN A 173 -8.70 -1.05 -22.90
C GLN A 173 -9.64 -2.19 -23.33
N GLY A 174 -9.14 -3.42 -23.45
CA GLY A 174 -9.96 -4.58 -23.77
C GLY A 174 -10.86 -5.04 -22.62
N LEU A 175 -10.39 -4.90 -21.37
CA LEU A 175 -11.14 -5.26 -20.17
C LEU A 175 -12.27 -4.26 -19.87
N THR A 176 -12.09 -2.97 -20.15
CA THR A 176 -13.16 -1.97 -19.99
C THR A 176 -14.29 -2.17 -21.01
N ARG A 177 -14.01 -2.63 -22.25
CA ARG A 177 -15.07 -2.91 -23.24
C ARG A 177 -15.77 -4.26 -23.10
N ARG A 178 -15.07 -5.33 -22.71
CA ARG A 178 -15.69 -6.67 -22.58
C ARG A 178 -16.32 -6.96 -21.21
N ALA A 179 -15.83 -6.35 -20.13
CA ALA A 179 -16.43 -6.55 -18.80
C ALA A 179 -17.83 -5.92 -18.68
N LEU A 180 -18.18 -4.95 -19.54
CA LEU A 180 -19.51 -4.34 -19.59
C LEU A 180 -20.54 -5.13 -20.39
N ALA A 181 -20.15 -6.19 -21.13
CA ALA A 181 -21.08 -6.88 -22.03
C ALA A 181 -21.70 -8.15 -21.44
N THR A 182 -20.96 -9.11 -20.87
CA THR A 182 -21.53 -10.45 -20.59
C THR A 182 -20.70 -11.32 -19.61
N ALA A 183 -20.39 -10.86 -18.40
CA ALA A 183 -19.71 -11.73 -17.42
C ALA A 183 -20.65 -12.19 -16.28
N PRO A 184 -21.10 -13.46 -16.25
CA PRO A 184 -21.78 -14.02 -15.09
C PRO A 184 -20.80 -14.17 -13.90
N VAL A 185 -21.33 -13.98 -12.69
CA VAL A 185 -20.64 -13.85 -11.38
C VAL A 185 -19.72 -15.03 -10.99
N ARG A 186 -19.72 -16.16 -11.72
CA ARG A 186 -18.85 -17.31 -11.44
C ARG A 186 -17.34 -17.07 -11.64
N VAL A 187 -16.93 -15.94 -12.23
CA VAL A 187 -15.52 -15.65 -12.54
C VAL A 187 -14.76 -15.01 -11.35
N LEU A 188 -15.43 -14.53 -10.30
CA LEU A 188 -14.72 -13.90 -9.18
C LEU A 188 -13.96 -14.90 -8.29
N HIS A 189 -14.46 -16.13 -8.11
CA HIS A 189 -13.74 -17.18 -7.36
C HIS A 189 -12.53 -17.76 -8.12
N SER A 190 -12.53 -17.76 -9.46
CA SER A 190 -11.32 -18.19 -10.19
C SER A 190 -10.23 -17.12 -10.18
N ARG A 191 -10.61 -15.84 -10.01
CA ARG A 191 -9.65 -14.74 -9.88
C ARG A 191 -8.89 -14.81 -8.56
N GLU A 192 -9.54 -15.14 -7.44
CA GLU A 192 -8.84 -15.28 -6.16
C GLU A 192 -7.83 -16.44 -6.16
N SER A 193 -8.20 -17.59 -6.73
CA SER A 193 -7.28 -18.74 -6.83
C SER A 193 -6.16 -18.52 -7.85
N ALA A 194 -6.45 -17.85 -8.97
CA ALA A 194 -5.43 -17.43 -9.93
C ALA A 194 -4.47 -16.39 -9.33
N TRP A 195 -4.98 -15.44 -8.55
CA TRP A 195 -4.16 -14.45 -7.85
C TRP A 195 -3.32 -15.09 -6.76
N ALA A 196 -3.89 -16.00 -5.95
CA ALA A 196 -3.16 -16.75 -4.94
C ALA A 196 -2.02 -17.57 -5.56
N SER A 197 -2.28 -18.26 -6.68
CA SER A 197 -1.29 -19.06 -7.42
C SER A 197 -0.23 -18.20 -8.14
N PHE A 198 -0.59 -16.97 -8.53
CA PHE A 198 0.36 -16.00 -9.06
C PHE A 198 1.26 -15.45 -7.94
N ARG A 199 0.69 -15.10 -6.79
CA ARG A 199 1.41 -14.60 -5.62
C ARG A 199 2.43 -15.60 -5.09
N THR A 200 2.06 -16.87 -5.00
CA THR A 200 2.99 -17.93 -4.55
C THR A 200 4.15 -18.10 -5.53
N ARG A 201 3.89 -18.11 -6.84
CA ARG A 201 4.95 -18.18 -7.87
C ARG A 201 5.84 -16.95 -7.88
N LEU A 202 5.27 -15.75 -7.68
CA LEU A 202 6.03 -14.50 -7.59
C LEU A 202 6.91 -14.51 -6.35
N ASN A 203 6.37 -14.88 -5.18
CA ASN A 203 7.13 -14.98 -3.94
C ASN A 203 8.25 -16.03 -4.04
N GLN A 204 8.00 -17.19 -4.66
CA GLN A 204 9.06 -18.20 -4.86
C GLN A 204 10.16 -17.75 -5.81
N ARG A 205 9.85 -16.95 -6.84
CA ARG A 205 10.87 -16.36 -7.72
C ARG A 205 11.66 -15.27 -7.00
N LEU A 206 10.96 -14.38 -6.30
CA LEU A 206 11.58 -13.30 -5.52
C LEU A 206 12.47 -13.86 -4.40
N ASP A 207 12.03 -14.90 -3.68
CA ASP A 207 12.83 -15.56 -2.64
C ASP A 207 14.11 -16.20 -3.21
N ARG A 208 14.01 -16.88 -4.36
CA ARG A 208 15.20 -17.43 -5.04
C ARG A 208 16.17 -16.35 -5.50
N SER A 209 15.65 -15.25 -6.06
CA SER A 209 16.47 -14.10 -6.47
C SER A 209 17.10 -13.41 -5.27
N TRP A 210 16.35 -13.22 -4.19
CA TRP A 210 16.84 -12.64 -2.93
C TRP A 210 17.91 -13.50 -2.29
N LYS A 211 17.76 -14.82 -2.23
CA LYS A 211 18.79 -15.73 -1.72
C LYS A 211 20.09 -15.63 -2.52
N ARG A 212 20.01 -15.49 -3.84
CA ARG A 212 21.18 -15.29 -4.71
C ARG A 212 21.84 -13.94 -4.46
N LEU A 213 21.05 -12.87 -4.37
CA LEU A 213 21.55 -11.52 -4.07
C LEU A 213 22.16 -11.44 -2.67
N ALA A 214 21.51 -12.02 -1.66
CA ALA A 214 22.02 -12.07 -0.29
C ALA A 214 23.32 -12.88 -0.22
N LYS A 215 23.41 -14.02 -0.93
CA LYS A 215 24.64 -14.81 -1.00
C LYS A 215 25.77 -14.04 -1.70
N ALA A 216 25.48 -13.36 -2.81
CA ALA A 216 26.44 -12.52 -3.50
C ALA A 216 26.89 -11.34 -2.63
N ALA A 217 25.95 -10.61 -2.03
CA ALA A 217 26.24 -9.50 -1.13
C ALA A 217 27.03 -9.93 0.10
N ASN A 218 26.70 -11.09 0.71
CA ASN A 218 27.48 -11.63 1.82
C ASN A 218 28.90 -12.00 1.39
N ALA A 219 29.07 -12.60 0.21
CA ALA A 219 30.39 -12.88 -0.35
C ALA A 219 31.18 -11.58 -0.57
N THR A 220 30.58 -10.57 -1.20
CA THR A 220 31.21 -9.25 -1.41
C THR A 220 31.54 -8.56 -0.09
N TRP A 221 30.65 -8.66 0.91
CA TRP A 221 30.84 -8.09 2.25
C TRP A 221 32.01 -8.76 2.97
N THR A 222 32.12 -10.09 2.92
CA THR A 222 33.25 -10.81 3.51
C THR A 222 34.59 -10.46 2.85
N THR A 223 34.58 -10.11 1.56
CA THR A 223 35.80 -9.67 0.85
C THR A 223 36.18 -8.23 1.19
N LEU A 224 35.21 -7.33 1.29
CA LEU A 224 35.45 -5.91 1.58
C LEU A 224 35.75 -5.65 3.06
N TRP A 225 35.24 -6.49 3.95
CA TRP A 225 35.43 -6.38 5.39
C TRP A 225 36.02 -7.69 5.93
N PRO A 226 37.30 -8.01 5.61
CA PRO A 226 37.96 -9.14 6.23
C PRO A 226 37.83 -8.94 7.73
N GLN A 227 37.24 -9.91 8.42
CA GLN A 227 37.05 -9.83 9.86
C GLN A 227 38.37 -9.39 10.46
N ARG A 228 38.41 -8.16 11.00
CA ARG A 228 39.46 -7.76 11.93
C ARG A 228 39.33 -8.79 13.02
N LYS A 229 40.20 -9.80 13.00
CA LYS A 229 40.43 -10.68 14.13
C LYS A 229 40.67 -9.71 15.26
N THR A 230 39.68 -9.57 16.13
CA THR A 230 39.83 -8.86 17.38
C THR A 230 40.96 -9.59 18.06
N SER A 231 42.16 -8.99 18.00
CA SER A 231 43.29 -9.41 18.79
C SER A 231 42.75 -9.60 20.19
N ALA A 232 42.94 -10.79 20.75
CA ALA A 232 42.56 -11.04 22.13
C ALA A 232 43.06 -9.86 22.97
N PRO A 233 42.22 -9.26 23.83
CA PRO A 233 42.68 -8.18 24.70
C PRO A 233 43.91 -8.69 25.46
N PRO A 234 44.97 -7.88 25.60
CA PRO A 234 46.15 -8.29 26.34
C PRO A 234 45.69 -8.78 27.71
N SER A 235 46.06 -10.01 28.05
CA SER A 235 45.80 -10.60 29.35
C SER A 235 46.30 -9.64 30.42
N THR A 236 45.37 -8.98 31.10
CA THR A 236 45.63 -8.22 32.31
C THR A 236 45.96 -9.22 33.40
N GLU A 237 47.22 -9.64 33.45
CA GLU A 237 47.76 -10.35 34.60
C GLU A 237 47.70 -9.38 35.80
N PRO A 238 46.97 -9.71 36.87
CA PRO A 238 46.80 -8.81 38.00
C PRO A 238 48.16 -8.58 38.69
N PRO A 239 48.49 -7.34 39.11
CA PRO A 239 49.75 -7.03 39.77
C PRO A 239 49.90 -7.84 41.06
N LYS A 240 51.02 -8.56 41.16
CA LYS A 240 51.43 -9.35 42.32
C LYS A 240 51.50 -8.45 43.56
N ALA A 241 50.69 -8.75 44.58
CA ALA A 241 50.61 -7.97 45.81
C ALA A 241 51.96 -7.92 46.56
N PRO A 242 52.35 -6.77 47.13
CA PRO A 242 53.57 -6.67 47.92
C PRO A 242 53.44 -7.43 49.25
N PRO A 243 54.54 -7.97 49.79
CA PRO A 243 54.55 -8.71 51.04
C PRO A 243 54.13 -7.80 52.21
N ARG A 244 53.15 -8.24 52.99
CA ARG A 244 52.75 -7.61 54.26
C ARG A 244 53.92 -7.70 55.24
N SER A 245 54.50 -6.55 55.59
CA SER A 245 55.40 -6.42 56.72
C SER A 245 54.64 -6.72 58.02
N ALA A 246 55.17 -7.65 58.80
CA ALA A 246 54.66 -8.02 60.12
C ALA A 246 54.92 -6.87 61.12
N LEU A 247 53.87 -6.47 61.82
CA LEU A 247 53.90 -5.76 63.09
C LEU A 247 53.31 -6.71 64.14
#